data_AF-A0A955PL31-F1
#
_entry.id   AF-A0A955PL31-F1
#
_cell.length_a   1.000
_cell.length_b   1.000
_cell.length_c   1.000
_cell.angle_alpha   90.00
_cell.angle_beta   90.00
_cell.angle_gamma   90.00
#
_symmetry.space_group_name_H-M   'P 1'
#
loop_
_entity.id
_entity.type
_entity.pdbx_description
1 polymer ?
#
loop_
_entity_poly.entity_id
_entity_poly.type
_entity_poly.pdbx_seq_one_letter_code
_entity_poly.pdbx_strand_id
1 'polypeptide(L)'
;MQPPAYTPPTPDELKKFGFTVGGIFFFLGSVFLIFFLFVNQKHPIKAAVFLTIGSLLILMSAVPPLRTSGLMFAIHKGWLKLAAFLARYVGHYVGMAIFGILFFLVFFPFGFVARMFGFDPLGVRRYRQAESYWHPRERA
;
A
#
# COMPACT_ATOMS: atom_id res chain seq x y z
N MET A 1 7.04 22.29 -12.61
CA MET A 1 5.59 21.97 -12.61
C MET A 1 4.99 22.53 -11.33
N GLN A 2 4.08 23.51 -11.41
CA GLN A 2 3.36 23.98 -10.22
C GLN A 2 2.47 22.83 -9.72
N PRO A 3 2.47 22.51 -8.42
CA PRO A 3 1.54 21.53 -7.88
C PRO A 3 0.10 22.02 -8.12
N PRO A 4 -0.84 21.12 -8.42
CA PRO A 4 -2.23 21.51 -8.65
C PRO A 4 -2.76 22.28 -7.44
N ALA A 5 -3.50 23.36 -7.71
CA ALA A 5 -4.16 24.13 -6.66
C ALA A 5 -5.08 23.21 -5.84
N TYR A 6 -5.01 23.30 -4.52
CA TYR A 6 -5.86 22.51 -3.63
C TYR A 6 -7.32 22.91 -3.82
N THR A 7 -8.10 22.05 -4.47
CA THR A 7 -9.55 22.19 -4.53
C THR A 7 -10.17 21.59 -3.26
N PRO A 8 -11.08 22.31 -2.58
CA PRO A 8 -11.83 21.70 -1.48
C PRO A 8 -12.66 20.52 -2.02
N PRO A 9 -12.77 19.43 -1.25
CA PRO A 9 -13.50 18.24 -1.67
C PRO A 9 -14.98 18.58 -1.86
N THR A 10 -15.58 18.00 -2.89
CA THR A 10 -17.01 18.21 -3.17
C THR A 10 -17.87 17.51 -2.12
N PRO A 11 -19.11 17.97 -1.87
CA PRO A 11 -20.01 17.30 -0.94
C PRO A 11 -20.26 15.82 -1.29
N ASP A 12 -20.19 15.46 -2.57
CA ASP A 12 -20.36 14.07 -3.02
C ASP A 12 -19.14 13.19 -2.74
N GLU A 13 -17.93 13.75 -2.82
CA GLU A 13 -16.70 13.06 -2.41
C GLU A 13 -16.72 12.75 -0.91
N LEU A 14 -17.15 13.72 -0.09
CA LEU A 14 -17.26 13.53 1.35
C LEU A 14 -18.31 12.48 1.71
N LYS A 15 -19.42 12.41 0.97
CA LYS A 15 -20.43 11.36 1.10
C LYS A 15 -19.85 9.98 0.80
N LYS A 16 -19.19 9.83 -0.36
CA LYS A 16 -18.56 8.56 -0.78
C LYS A 16 -17.53 8.13 0.26
N PHE A 17 -16.67 9.05 0.70
CA PHE A 17 -15.69 8.80 1.76
C PHE A 17 -16.33 8.27 3.04
N GLY A 18 -17.33 8.98 3.59
CA GLY A 18 -17.99 8.58 4.83
C GLY A 18 -18.70 7.23 4.74
N PHE A 19 -19.35 6.93 3.60
CA PHE A 19 -19.98 5.63 3.38
C PHE A 19 -18.95 4.50 3.20
N THR A 20 -17.88 4.73 2.43
CA THR A 20 -16.85 3.71 2.22
C THR A 20 -16.09 3.41 3.50
N VAL A 21 -15.56 4.45 4.17
CA VAL A 21 -14.80 4.26 5.41
C VAL A 21 -15.72 3.79 6.53
N GLY A 22 -16.84 4.46 6.77
CA GLY A 22 -17.80 4.05 7.80
C GLY A 22 -18.33 2.62 7.58
N GLY A 23 -18.59 2.25 6.32
CA GLY A 23 -19.00 0.89 5.94
C GLY A 23 -17.94 -0.16 6.23
N ILE A 24 -16.66 0.11 5.93
CA ILE A 24 -15.54 -0.79 6.26
C ILE A 24 -15.41 -0.96 7.78
N PHE A 25 -15.47 0.13 8.54
CA PHE A 25 -15.38 0.08 10.00
C PHE A 25 -16.57 -0.67 10.62
N PHE A 26 -17.78 -0.46 10.09
CA PHE A 26 -18.98 -1.17 10.52
C PHE A 26 -18.87 -2.67 10.22
N PHE A 27 -18.50 -3.05 8.99
CA PHE A 27 -18.31 -4.44 8.59
C PHE A 27 -17.26 -5.14 9.46
N LEU A 28 -16.11 -4.51 9.66
CA LEU A 28 -15.04 -5.07 10.50
C LEU A 28 -15.49 -5.23 11.94
N GLY A 29 -16.21 -4.23 12.48
CA GLY A 29 -16.83 -4.29 13.80
C GLY A 29 -17.85 -5.43 13.93
N SER A 30 -18.69 -5.65 12.92
CA SER A 30 -19.64 -6.78 12.88
C SER A 30 -18.93 -8.13 12.83
N VAL A 31 -17.90 -8.28 12.01
CA VAL A 31 -17.10 -9.52 11.93
C VAL A 31 -16.43 -9.80 13.27
N PHE A 32 -15.83 -8.80 13.90
CA PHE A 32 -15.26 -8.95 15.24
C PHE A 32 -16.33 -9.32 16.27
N LEU A 33 -17.50 -8.69 16.26
CA LEU A 33 -18.60 -9.01 17.19
C LEU A 33 -19.03 -10.48 17.02
N ILE A 34 -19.25 -10.94 15.79
CA ILE A 34 -19.62 -12.33 15.49
C ILE A 34 -18.53 -13.29 15.97
N PHE A 35 -17.26 -12.99 15.71
CA PHE A 35 -16.13 -13.78 16.16
C PHE A 35 -16.03 -13.84 17.69
N PHE A 36 -16.20 -12.72 18.39
CA PHE A 36 -16.17 -12.65 19.85
C PHE A 36 -17.36 -13.37 20.51
N LEU A 37 -18.55 -13.33 19.89
CA LEU A 37 -19.70 -14.14 20.28
C LEU A 37 -19.39 -15.64 20.18
N PHE A 38 -18.72 -16.05 19.09
CA PHE A 38 -18.38 -17.45 18.84
C PHE A 38 -17.31 -17.99 19.80
N VAL A 39 -16.35 -17.15 20.18
CA VAL A 39 -15.23 -17.51 21.08
C VAL A 39 -15.59 -17.29 22.56
N ASN A 40 -16.82 -16.86 22.87
CA ASN A 40 -17.35 -16.65 24.23
C ASN A 40 -16.46 -15.77 25.12
N GLN A 41 -15.80 -14.78 24.50
CA GLN A 41 -14.85 -13.88 25.15
C GLN A 41 -15.56 -12.60 25.62
N LYS A 42 -15.47 -12.30 26.92
CA LYS A 42 -16.23 -11.21 27.59
C LYS A 42 -15.67 -9.80 27.37
N HIS A 43 -14.78 -9.59 26.42
CA HIS A 43 -14.19 -8.27 26.13
C HIS A 43 -14.67 -7.68 24.78
N PRO A 44 -15.98 -7.41 24.60
CA PRO A 44 -16.52 -6.85 23.36
C PRO A 44 -16.19 -5.37 23.15
N ILE A 45 -15.40 -4.77 24.06
CA ILE A 45 -15.08 -3.34 24.05
C ILE A 45 -14.47 -2.92 22.70
N LYS A 46 -13.58 -3.76 22.14
CA LYS A 46 -12.98 -3.47 20.83
C LYS A 46 -14.03 -3.46 19.72
N ALA A 47 -14.87 -4.50 19.64
CA ALA A 47 -15.93 -4.59 18.63
C ALA A 47 -16.95 -3.44 18.75
N ALA A 48 -17.32 -3.08 19.98
CA ALA A 48 -18.22 -1.96 20.26
C ALA A 48 -17.63 -0.62 19.78
N VAL A 49 -16.33 -0.37 20.02
CA VAL A 49 -15.66 0.86 19.54
C VAL A 49 -15.65 0.93 18.01
N PHE A 50 -15.32 -0.17 17.32
CA PHE A 50 -15.33 -0.17 15.85
C PHE A 50 -16.73 0.04 15.27
N LEU A 51 -17.76 -0.57 15.88
CA LEU A 51 -19.16 -0.40 15.46
C LEU A 51 -19.69 1.00 15.74
N THR A 52 -19.41 1.58 16.90
CA THR A 52 -19.87 2.94 17.23
C THR A 52 -19.22 3.96 16.31
N ILE A 53 -17.92 3.86 16.06
CA ILE A 53 -17.19 4.73 15.12
C ILE A 53 -17.74 4.56 13.70
N GLY A 54 -17.88 3.32 13.22
CA GLY A 54 -18.39 3.05 11.87
C GLY A 54 -19.82 3.57 11.66
N SER A 55 -20.70 3.31 12.64
CA SER A 55 -22.09 3.79 12.62
C SER A 55 -22.17 5.32 12.67
N LEU A 56 -21.36 5.97 13.51
CA LEU A 56 -21.30 7.42 13.58
C LEU A 56 -20.85 8.05 12.26
N LEU A 57 -19.82 7.49 11.60
CA LEU A 57 -19.38 7.98 10.29
C LEU A 57 -20.47 7.82 9.22
N ILE A 58 -21.20 6.71 9.22
CA ILE A 58 -22.32 6.49 8.28
C ILE A 58 -23.45 7.50 8.54
N LEU A 59 -23.82 7.71 9.80
CA LEU A 59 -24.85 8.68 10.20
C LEU A 59 -24.47 10.11 9.80
N MET A 60 -23.22 10.51 10.03
CA MET A 60 -22.72 11.83 9.63
C MET A 60 -22.65 12.01 8.11
N SER A 61 -22.45 10.92 7.35
CA SER A 61 -22.47 10.94 5.88
C SER A 61 -23.90 11.04 5.30
N ALA A 62 -24.85 10.37 5.95
CA ALA A 62 -26.26 10.33 5.55
C ALA A 62 -26.95 11.70 5.72
N VAL A 63 -26.60 12.46 6.76
CA VAL A 63 -27.24 13.74 7.10
C VAL A 63 -26.55 14.91 6.38
N PRO A 64 -27.21 15.59 5.40
CA PRO A 64 -26.60 16.66 4.60
C PRO A 64 -25.98 17.83 5.39
N PRO A 65 -26.59 18.38 6.46
CA PRO A 65 -25.99 19.48 7.22
C PRO A 65 -24.76 19.06 8.03
N LEU A 66 -24.69 17.80 8.47
CA LEU A 66 -23.53 17.26 9.19
C LEU A 66 -22.38 16.90 8.23
N ARG A 67 -22.70 16.64 6.95
CA ARG A 67 -21.71 16.37 5.91
C ARG A 67 -20.80 17.57 5.67
N THR A 68 -21.35 18.77 5.55
CA THR A 68 -20.58 20.00 5.31
C THR A 68 -20.00 20.60 6.58
N SER A 69 -20.15 19.92 7.72
CA SER A 69 -19.51 20.35 8.98
C SER A 69 -17.99 20.30 8.83
N GLY A 70 -17.30 21.32 9.38
CA GLY A 70 -15.83 21.40 9.36
C GLY A 70 -15.14 20.16 9.96
N LEU A 71 -15.85 19.40 10.80
CA LEU A 71 -15.36 18.15 11.37
C LEU A 71 -15.16 17.04 10.33
N MET A 72 -16.11 16.83 9.41
CA MET A 72 -15.97 15.82 8.34
C MET A 72 -14.84 16.17 7.38
N PHE A 73 -14.68 17.47 7.08
CA PHE A 73 -13.55 17.95 6.31
C PHE A 73 -12.21 17.70 7.00
N ALA A 74 -12.11 17.95 8.31
CA ALA A 74 -10.91 17.67 9.10
C ALA A 74 -10.58 16.17 9.15
N ILE A 75 -11.60 15.31 9.32
CA ILE A 75 -11.45 13.85 9.32
C ILE A 75 -10.96 13.37 7.95
N HIS A 76 -11.58 13.79 6.85
CA HIS A 76 -11.17 13.43 5.50
C HIS A 76 -9.72 13.86 5.22
N LYS A 77 -9.35 15.09 5.59
CA LYS A 77 -7.98 15.59 5.45
C LYS A 77 -6.98 14.80 6.30
N GLY A 78 -7.34 14.45 7.53
CA GLY A 78 -6.54 13.60 8.42
C GLY A 78 -6.35 12.20 7.84
N TRP A 79 -7.41 11.61 7.29
CA TRP A 79 -7.36 10.31 6.62
C TRP A 79 -6.43 10.31 5.41
N LEU A 80 -6.50 11.34 4.55
CA LEU A 80 -5.60 11.46 3.40
C LEU A 80 -4.13 11.60 3.82
N LYS A 81 -3.85 12.35 4.89
CA LYS A 81 -2.49 12.44 5.46
C LYS A 81 -2.01 11.08 5.97
N LEU A 82 -2.87 10.34 6.67
CA LEU A 82 -2.57 8.99 7.14
C LEU A 82 -2.30 8.06 5.97
N ALA A 83 -3.15 8.09 4.92
CA ALA A 83 -2.98 7.29 3.72
C ALA A 83 -1.66 7.61 3.00
N ALA A 84 -1.31 8.89 2.85
CA ALA A 84 -0.04 9.31 2.25
C ALA A 84 1.17 8.87 3.08
N PHE A 85 1.07 8.95 4.41
CA PHE A 85 2.10 8.45 5.31
C PHE A 85 2.25 6.93 5.15
N LEU A 86 1.18 6.16 5.29
CA LEU A 86 1.20 4.71 5.08
C LEU A 86 1.72 4.35 3.70
N ALA A 87 1.27 5.02 2.64
CA ALA A 87 1.72 4.77 1.28
C ALA A 87 3.23 4.99 1.11
N ARG A 88 3.81 5.97 1.81
CA ARG A 88 5.26 6.18 1.81
C ARG A 88 6.01 5.00 2.40
N TYR A 89 5.58 4.49 3.56
CA TYR A 89 6.26 3.37 4.22
C TYR A 89 5.98 2.06 3.49
N VAL A 90 4.69 1.72 3.30
CA VAL A 90 4.25 0.51 2.64
C VAL A 90 4.80 0.46 1.21
N GLY A 91 4.69 1.55 0.44
CA GLY A 91 5.22 1.60 -0.92
C GLY A 91 6.73 1.34 -0.99
N HIS A 92 7.50 1.88 -0.03
CA HIS A 92 8.94 1.63 0.05
C HIS A 92 9.25 0.16 0.34
N TYR A 93 8.67 -0.41 1.40
CA TYR A 93 8.96 -1.78 1.80
C TYR A 93 8.38 -2.83 0.85
N VAL A 94 7.14 -2.65 0.39
CA VAL A 94 6.49 -3.57 -0.55
C VAL A 94 7.18 -3.50 -1.90
N GLY A 95 7.56 -2.32 -2.37
CA GLY A 95 8.36 -2.18 -3.59
C GLY A 95 9.67 -2.95 -3.49
N MET A 96 10.43 -2.75 -2.42
CA MET A 96 11.66 -3.50 -2.15
C MET A 96 11.43 -5.00 -2.08
N ALA A 97 10.39 -5.45 -1.39
CA ALA A 97 10.05 -6.87 -1.29
C ALA A 97 9.71 -7.47 -2.65
N ILE A 98 8.87 -6.82 -3.45
CA ILE A 98 8.49 -7.29 -4.79
C ILE A 98 9.71 -7.35 -5.70
N PHE A 99 10.55 -6.32 -5.73
CA PHE A 99 11.77 -6.34 -6.54
C PHE A 99 12.76 -7.40 -6.07
N GLY A 100 12.90 -7.60 -4.76
CA GLY A 100 13.73 -8.66 -4.19
C GLY A 100 13.24 -10.05 -4.60
N ILE A 101 11.93 -10.30 -4.46
CA ILE A 101 11.29 -11.55 -4.87
C ILE A 101 11.46 -11.77 -6.37
N LEU A 102 11.18 -10.76 -7.20
CA LEU A 102 11.35 -10.82 -8.65
C LEU A 102 12.80 -11.13 -9.04
N PHE A 103 13.77 -10.52 -8.37
CA PHE A 103 15.18 -10.81 -8.60
C PHE A 103 15.51 -12.26 -8.28
N PHE A 104 15.12 -12.77 -7.12
CA PHE A 104 15.47 -14.13 -6.70
C PHE A 104 14.70 -15.23 -7.45
N LEU A 105 13.47 -14.97 -7.89
CA LEU A 105 12.64 -15.96 -8.59
C LEU A 105 12.79 -15.94 -10.11
N VAL A 106 13.13 -14.79 -10.70
CA VAL A 106 13.19 -14.65 -12.16
C VAL A 106 14.63 -14.44 -12.62
N PHE A 107 15.26 -13.35 -12.18
CA PHE A 107 16.57 -12.95 -12.72
C PHE A 107 17.71 -13.87 -12.25
N PHE A 108 17.70 -14.26 -10.98
CA PHE A 108 18.71 -15.14 -10.39
C PHE A 108 18.74 -16.53 -11.05
N PRO A 109 17.63 -17.28 -11.14
CA PRO A 109 17.66 -18.59 -11.79
C PRO A 109 17.94 -18.47 -13.29
N PHE A 110 17.46 -17.41 -13.95
CA PHE A 110 17.78 -17.18 -15.37
C PHE A 110 19.29 -17.02 -15.59
N GLY A 111 19.97 -16.21 -14.78
CA GLY A 111 21.42 -16.06 -14.83
C GLY A 111 22.17 -17.35 -14.45
N PHE A 112 21.66 -18.10 -13.47
CA PHE A 112 22.24 -19.39 -13.08
C PHE A 112 22.13 -20.42 -14.20
N VAL A 113 20.97 -20.52 -14.84
CA VAL A 113 20.72 -21.40 -15.99
C VAL A 113 21.57 -21.00 -17.19
N ALA A 114 21.63 -19.71 -17.54
CA ALA A 114 22.50 -19.22 -18.61
C ALA A 114 23.97 -19.59 -18.36
N ARG A 115 24.44 -19.50 -17.11
CA ARG A 115 25.80 -19.89 -16.72
C ARG A 115 26.03 -21.40 -16.82
N MET A 116 25.04 -22.24 -16.51
CA MET A 116 25.11 -23.68 -16.72
C MET A 116 25.23 -24.05 -18.20
N PHE A 117 24.55 -23.32 -19.09
CA PHE A 117 24.66 -23.49 -20.55
C PHE A 117 25.92 -22.85 -21.15
N GLY A 118 26.84 -22.33 -20.32
CA GLY A 118 28.10 -21.75 -20.79
C GLY A 118 27.98 -20.33 -21.37
N PHE A 119 26.81 -19.71 -21.30
CA PHE A 119 26.60 -18.33 -21.71
C PHE A 119 27.20 -17.40 -20.64
N ASP A 120 28.33 -16.76 -20.95
CA ASP A 120 29.00 -15.76 -20.09
C ASP A 120 28.90 -14.36 -20.72
N PRO A 121 27.73 -13.70 -20.65
CA PRO A 121 27.53 -12.40 -21.29
C PRO A 121 28.34 -11.28 -20.66
N LEU A 122 28.82 -11.46 -19.43
CA LEU A 122 29.62 -10.48 -18.70
C LEU A 122 31.14 -10.77 -18.75
N GLY A 123 31.55 -11.88 -19.40
CA GLY A 123 32.96 -12.27 -19.50
C GLY A 123 33.66 -12.42 -18.15
N VAL A 124 32.92 -12.77 -17.09
CA VAL A 124 33.44 -12.77 -15.70
C VAL A 124 34.31 -14.00 -15.42
N ARG A 125 34.32 -15.01 -16.30
CA ARG A 125 35.27 -16.12 -16.21
C ARG A 125 36.70 -15.58 -16.28
N ARG A 126 37.42 -15.66 -15.16
CA ARG A 126 38.85 -15.36 -15.10
C ARG A 126 39.62 -16.47 -15.82
N TYR A 127 40.08 -16.19 -17.02
CA TYR A 127 41.03 -17.04 -17.72
C TYR A 127 42.42 -16.85 -17.10
N ARG A 128 42.91 -17.89 -16.42
CA ARG A 128 44.21 -17.88 -15.74
C ARG A 128 45.41 -17.71 -16.71
N GLN A 129 45.16 -17.84 -18.01
CA GLN A 129 46.15 -17.71 -19.09
C GLN A 129 45.97 -16.45 -19.96
N ALA A 130 45.07 -15.53 -19.61
CA ALA A 130 44.88 -14.30 -20.38
C ALA A 130 45.97 -13.27 -20.04
N GLU A 131 46.70 -12.78 -21.06
CA GLU A 131 47.69 -11.71 -20.93
C GLU A 131 47.06 -10.35 -20.58
N SER A 132 45.81 -10.12 -20.99
CA SER A 132 45.04 -8.91 -20.69
C SER A 132 43.54 -9.17 -20.83
N TYR A 133 42.73 -8.59 -19.94
CA TYR A 133 41.26 -8.59 -20.01
C TYR A 133 40.70 -7.38 -20.78
N TRP A 134 41.56 -6.54 -21.34
CA TRP A 134 41.14 -5.32 -22.04
C TRP A 134 40.67 -5.65 -23.45
N HIS A 135 39.39 -5.42 -23.74
CA HIS A 135 38.89 -5.49 -25.11
C HIS A 135 39.35 -4.23 -25.88
N PRO A 136 40.09 -4.38 -26.99
CA PRO A 136 40.50 -3.25 -27.80
C PRO A 136 39.26 -2.54 -28.36
N ARG A 137 39.17 -1.23 -28.12
CA ARG A 137 38.10 -0.41 -28.65
C ARG A 137 38.42 -0.13 -30.11
N GLU A 138 37.55 -0.54 -31.04
CA GLU A 138 37.64 -0.08 -32.42
C GLU A 138 37.51 1.44 -32.43
N ARG A 139 38.48 2.12 -33.04
CA ARG A 139 38.40 3.56 -33.28
C ARG A 139 37.39 3.78 -34.41
N ALA A 140 36.27 4.39 -34.07
CA ALA A 140 35.29 4.90 -35.05
C ALA A 140 35.89 6.04 -35.88
#